data_AF-A0AA46ZXD9-F1
#
_entry.id   AF-A0AA46ZXD9-F1
#
_cell.length_a   1.000
_cell.length_b   1.000
_cell.length_c   1.000
_cell.angle_alpha   90.00
_cell.angle_beta   90.00
_cell.angle_gamma   90.00
#
_symmetry.space_group_name_H-M   'P 1'
#
loop_
_entity.id
_entity.type
_entity.pdbx_description
1 polymer ?
#
loop_
_entity_poly.entity_id
_entity_poly.type
_entity_poly.pdbx_seq_one_letter_code
_entity_poly.pdbx_strand_id
1 'polypeptide(L)'
;MKVDLRPVLPSPGEPLPAVERVAPVSPRQAPRFEALLDLRERKVRRSLRGELEQTDQAAAASTELFGTVRSLQTLRYLLDEVLPALDAEPDIRAVAEDVIREEIDIRLLLEQQRAQVQP
;
A
#
# COMPACT_ATOMS: atom_id res chain seq x y z
N MET A 1 -23.41 -28.47 -0.41
CA MET A 1 -23.15 -28.61 1.03
C MET A 1 -22.42 -27.35 1.50
N LYS A 2 -23.05 -26.51 2.33
CA LYS A 2 -22.43 -25.29 2.88
C LYS A 2 -21.85 -25.66 4.25
N VAL A 3 -20.54 -25.52 4.41
CA VAL A 3 -19.85 -25.80 5.68
C VAL A 3 -19.61 -24.46 6.36
N ASP A 4 -20.23 -24.27 7.53
CA ASP A 4 -20.10 -23.05 8.33
C ASP A 4 -18.79 -23.16 9.15
N LEU A 5 -17.86 -22.22 8.95
CA LEU A 5 -16.53 -22.19 9.60
C LEU A 5 -16.50 -21.16 10.74
N ARG A 6 -17.47 -21.24 11.66
CA ARG A 6 -17.43 -20.39 12.85
C ARG A 6 -16.63 -21.08 13.96
N PRO A 7 -15.64 -20.42 14.58
CA PRO A 7 -14.95 -20.99 15.74
C PRO A 7 -15.96 -21.13 16.88
N VAL A 8 -16.09 -22.35 17.41
CA VAL A 8 -16.87 -22.61 18.61
C VAL A 8 -16.13 -21.96 19.78
N LEU A 9 -16.70 -20.89 20.33
CA LEU A 9 -16.24 -20.31 21.59
C LEU A 9 -16.71 -21.22 22.74
N PRO A 10 -15.85 -21.53 23.72
CA PRO A 10 -16.25 -22.31 24.88
C PRO A 10 -17.29 -21.55 25.71
N SER A 11 -18.31 -22.27 26.16
CA SER A 11 -19.40 -21.75 26.99
C SER A 11 -18.88 -21.28 28.36
N PRO A 12 -19.39 -20.18 28.95
CA PRO A 12 -18.94 -19.69 30.24
C PRO A 12 -19.43 -20.65 31.34
N GLY A 13 -18.62 -21.63 31.68
CA GLY A 13 -18.93 -22.61 32.73
C GLY A 13 -18.05 -23.87 32.74
N GLU A 14 -17.21 -24.08 31.72
CA GLU A 14 -16.33 -25.24 31.66
C GLU A 14 -15.00 -24.97 32.40
N PRO A 15 -14.57 -25.82 33.35
CA PRO A 15 -13.31 -25.62 34.06
C PRO A 15 -12.13 -25.76 33.09
N LEU A 16 -11.32 -24.71 32.98
CA LEU A 16 -10.12 -24.71 32.16
C LEU A 16 -9.11 -25.76 32.68
N PRO A 17 -8.41 -26.50 31.79
CA PRO A 17 -7.38 -27.43 32.21
C PRO A 17 -6.28 -26.69 32.97
N ALA A 18 -5.72 -27.34 33.99
CA ALA A 18 -4.66 -26.77 34.81
C ALA A 18 -3.47 -26.35 33.94
N VAL A 19 -3.11 -25.06 34.02
CA VAL A 19 -1.98 -24.51 33.26
C VAL A 19 -0.70 -25.14 33.80
N GLU A 20 -0.08 -25.99 32.99
CA GLU A 20 1.24 -26.56 33.26
C GLU A 20 2.24 -25.42 33.43
N ARG A 21 2.85 -25.31 34.63
CA ARG A 21 3.81 -24.24 34.92
C ARG A 21 5.06 -24.49 34.09
N VAL A 22 5.29 -23.62 33.11
CA VAL A 22 6.51 -23.60 32.28
C VAL A 22 7.73 -23.45 33.20
N ALA A 23 8.67 -24.40 33.11
CA ALA A 23 9.90 -24.38 33.89
C ALA A 23 10.74 -23.12 33.60
N PRO A 24 11.48 -22.58 34.59
CA PRO A 24 12.31 -21.40 34.40
C PRO A 24 13.39 -21.67 33.33
N VAL A 25 13.48 -20.76 32.36
CA VAL A 25 14.43 -20.83 31.24
C VAL A 25 15.86 -20.91 31.78
N SER A 26 16.59 -21.94 31.38
CA SER A 26 17.99 -22.13 31.77
C SER A 26 18.85 -21.00 31.16
N PRO A 27 19.74 -20.33 31.93
CA PRO A 27 20.52 -19.18 31.46
C PRO A 27 21.49 -19.50 30.31
N ARG A 28 21.73 -20.78 30.02
CA ARG A 28 22.52 -21.22 28.86
C ARG A 28 21.76 -21.16 27.53
N GLN A 29 20.44 -20.99 27.56
CA GLN A 29 19.58 -20.95 26.38
C GLN A 29 19.37 -19.52 25.85
N ALA A 30 19.58 -18.49 26.67
CA ALA A 30 19.46 -17.09 26.29
C ALA A 30 20.29 -16.73 25.02
N PRO A 31 21.60 -17.01 24.92
CA PRO A 31 22.36 -16.65 23.72
C PRO A 31 21.95 -17.44 22.46
N ARG A 32 21.43 -18.66 22.63
CA ARG A 32 20.89 -19.45 21.50
C ARG A 32 19.55 -18.90 21.03
N PHE A 33 18.73 -18.40 21.96
CA PHE A 33 17.46 -17.77 21.66
C PHE A 33 17.67 -16.42 20.93
N GLU A 34 18.59 -15.58 21.42
CA GLU A 34 18.96 -14.33 20.75
C GLU A 34 19.48 -14.58 19.32
N ALA A 35 20.34 -15.58 19.14
CA ALA A 35 20.82 -15.96 17.81
C ALA A 35 19.69 -16.40 16.85
N LEU A 36 18.60 -17.00 17.37
CA LEU A 36 17.43 -17.36 16.58
C LEU A 36 16.54 -16.16 16.25
N LEU A 37 16.48 -15.16 17.13
CA LEU A 37 15.80 -13.88 16.87
C LEU A 37 16.54 -13.10 15.76
N ASP A 38 17.86 -13.00 15.84
CA ASP A 38 18.70 -12.39 14.81
C ASP A 38 18.53 -13.08 13.45
N LEU A 39 18.46 -14.41 13.44
CA LEU A 39 18.25 -15.18 12.22
C LEU A 39 16.86 -14.91 11.62
N ARG A 40 15.84 -14.72 12.47
CA ARG A 40 14.48 -14.37 12.05
C ARG A 40 14.44 -12.97 11.47
N GLU A 41 15.08 -11.98 12.11
CA GLU A 41 15.13 -10.61 11.61
C GLU A 41 15.83 -10.53 10.23
N ARG A 42 16.95 -11.25 10.07
CA ARG A 42 17.66 -11.35 8.78
C ARG A 42 16.82 -12.05 7.72
N LYS A 43 16.02 -13.06 8.07
CA LYS A 43 15.05 -13.69 7.16
C LYS A 43 13.86 -12.80 6.84
N VAL A 44 13.41 -11.93 7.75
CA VAL A 44 12.34 -10.94 7.50
C VAL A 44 12.80 -9.90 6.48
N ARG A 45 14.05 -9.41 6.58
CA ARG A 45 14.65 -8.53 5.56
C ARG A 45 14.83 -9.19 4.19
N ARG A 46 14.92 -10.53 4.16
CA ARG A 46 14.96 -11.37 2.94
C ARG A 46 13.63 -12.09 2.68
N SER A 47 12.56 -11.63 3.33
CA SER A 47 11.21 -12.17 3.14
C SER A 47 10.51 -11.34 2.09
N LEU A 48 9.63 -11.99 1.34
CA LEU A 48 8.74 -11.34 0.37
C LEU A 48 8.03 -10.13 0.94
N ARG A 49 7.70 -10.14 2.24
CA ARG A 49 7.11 -8.99 2.93
C ARG A 49 8.08 -7.80 3.06
N GLY A 50 9.34 -8.04 3.40
CA GLY A 50 10.36 -6.99 3.47
C GLY A 50 10.74 -6.43 2.10
N GLU A 51 10.72 -7.28 1.06
CA GLU A 51 10.87 -6.84 -0.33
C GLU A 51 9.67 -6.01 -0.80
N LEU A 52 8.44 -6.39 -0.42
CA LEU A 52 7.23 -5.60 -0.66
C LEU A 52 7.26 -4.26 0.08
N GLU A 53 7.63 -4.23 1.36
CA GLU A 53 7.74 -2.97 2.14
C GLU A 53 8.78 -2.00 1.54
N GLN A 54 9.90 -2.50 0.99
CA GLN A 54 10.87 -1.66 0.26
C GLN A 54 10.34 -1.17 -1.09
N THR A 55 9.57 -2.01 -1.79
CA THR A 55 8.93 -1.62 -3.06
C THR A 55 7.84 -0.58 -2.82
N ASP A 56 7.10 -0.70 -1.72
CA ASP A 56 6.06 0.23 -1.28
C ASP A 56 6.66 1.60 -0.88
N GLN A 57 7.85 1.63 -0.28
CA GLN A 57 8.59 2.86 -0.02
C GLN A 57 9.06 3.57 -1.30
N ALA A 58 9.53 2.83 -2.31
CA ALA A 58 9.87 3.41 -3.60
C ALA A 58 8.62 3.91 -4.34
N ALA A 59 7.51 3.17 -4.23
CA ALA A 59 6.20 3.60 -4.72
C ALA A 59 5.75 4.89 -4.01
N ALA A 60 5.97 5.03 -2.70
CA ALA A 60 5.61 6.24 -1.94
C ALA A 60 6.32 7.51 -2.46
N ALA A 61 7.62 7.45 -2.77
CA ALA A 61 8.34 8.58 -3.35
C ALA A 61 7.79 8.98 -4.73
N SER A 62 7.46 8.00 -5.58
CA SER A 62 6.77 8.27 -6.85
C SER A 62 5.32 8.75 -6.66
N THR A 63 4.68 8.35 -5.56
CA THR A 63 3.31 8.77 -5.20
C THR A 63 3.26 10.22 -4.75
N GLU A 64 4.35 10.78 -4.19
CA GLU A 64 4.41 12.22 -3.90
C GLU A 64 4.66 13.06 -5.17
N LEU A 65 5.44 12.53 -6.12
CA LEU A 65 5.71 13.17 -7.40
C LEU A 65 4.52 13.11 -8.37
N PHE A 66 3.76 12.00 -8.34
CA PHE A 66 2.57 11.75 -9.16
C PHE A 66 1.29 11.68 -8.33
N GLY A 67 1.31 12.24 -7.12
CA GLY A 67 0.14 12.33 -6.25
C GLY A 67 -0.99 13.03 -6.99
N THR A 68 -2.23 12.67 -6.67
CA THR A 68 -3.36 13.00 -7.56
C THR A 68 -3.48 14.51 -7.81
N VAL A 69 -3.28 15.33 -6.77
CA VAL A 69 -3.16 16.80 -6.86
C VAL A 69 -2.03 17.27 -7.77
N ARG A 70 -0.81 16.77 -7.58
CA ARG A 70 0.37 17.19 -8.37
C ARG A 70 0.26 16.76 -9.83
N SER A 71 -0.36 15.60 -10.06
CA SER A 71 -0.59 15.09 -11.40
C SER A 71 -1.61 15.94 -12.17
N LEU A 72 -2.68 16.40 -11.51
CA LEU A 72 -3.64 17.34 -12.08
C LEU A 72 -3.00 18.70 -12.38
N GLN A 73 -2.17 19.20 -11.47
CA GLN A 73 -1.41 20.44 -11.69
C GLN A 73 -0.49 20.34 -12.91
N THR A 74 0.19 19.20 -13.07
CA THR A 74 1.07 18.94 -14.22
C THR A 74 0.28 18.94 -15.52
N LEU A 75 -0.86 18.24 -15.57
CA LEU A 75 -1.70 18.20 -16.76
C LEU A 75 -2.27 19.58 -17.11
N ARG A 76 -2.69 20.35 -16.11
CA ARG A 76 -3.17 21.73 -16.32
C ARG A 76 -2.06 22.63 -16.89
N TYR A 77 -0.86 22.55 -16.32
CA TYR A 77 0.31 23.27 -16.83
C TYR A 77 0.66 22.88 -18.27
N LEU A 78 0.59 21.58 -18.59
CA LEU A 78 0.80 21.12 -19.96
C LEU A 78 -0.23 21.74 -20.91
N LEU A 79 -1.50 21.78 -20.52
CA LEU A 79 -2.59 22.33 -21.31
C LEU A 79 -2.47 23.85 -21.53
N ASP A 80 -2.16 24.58 -20.45
CA ASP A 80 -2.24 26.04 -20.44
C ASP A 80 -0.94 26.72 -20.93
N GLU A 81 0.22 26.12 -20.64
CA GLU A 81 1.52 26.77 -20.85
C GLU A 81 2.37 26.06 -21.92
N VAL A 82 2.39 24.72 -21.92
CA VAL A 82 3.29 23.97 -22.81
C VAL A 82 2.67 23.78 -24.18
N LEU A 83 1.44 23.29 -24.24
CA LEU A 83 0.77 22.92 -25.48
C LEU A 83 0.57 24.11 -26.44
N PRO A 84 0.25 25.33 -25.96
CA PRO A 84 0.20 26.52 -26.82
C PRO A 84 1.57 26.99 -27.29
N ALA A 85 2.64 26.75 -26.51
CA ALA A 85 4.01 27.13 -26.83
C ALA A 85 4.70 26.12 -27.77
N LEU A 86 4.13 24.93 -27.96
CA LEU A 86 4.64 23.94 -28.90
C LEU A 86 4.34 24.37 -30.34
N ASP A 87 5.37 24.35 -31.18
CA ASP A 87 5.24 24.49 -32.63
C ASP A 87 4.77 23.17 -33.25
N ALA A 88 3.53 22.79 -32.94
CA ALA A 88 2.86 21.60 -33.45
C ALA A 88 1.79 21.99 -34.47
N GLU A 89 1.54 21.11 -35.44
CA GLU A 89 0.42 21.24 -36.37
C GLU A 89 -0.91 21.41 -35.61
N PRO A 90 -1.85 22.23 -36.12
CA PRO A 90 -3.08 22.56 -35.41
C PRO A 90 -3.93 21.31 -35.10
N ASP A 91 -3.95 20.34 -36.01
CA ASP A 91 -4.71 19.09 -35.83
C ASP A 91 -4.10 18.23 -34.71
N ILE A 92 -2.76 18.12 -34.66
CA ILE A 92 -2.05 17.41 -33.60
C ILE A 92 -2.27 18.10 -32.25
N ARG A 93 -2.24 19.42 -32.25
CA ARG A 93 -2.48 20.25 -31.06
C ARG A 93 -3.89 20.05 -30.52
N ALA A 94 -4.91 20.07 -31.38
CA ALA A 94 -6.29 19.83 -30.99
C ALA A 94 -6.49 18.44 -30.37
N VAL A 95 -5.92 17.39 -31.00
CA VAL A 95 -5.98 16.03 -30.44
C VAL A 95 -5.30 15.95 -29.07
N ALA A 96 -4.12 16.57 -28.93
CA ALA A 96 -3.41 16.57 -27.64
C ALA A 96 -4.19 17.34 -26.56
N GLU A 97 -4.83 18.45 -26.92
CA GLU A 97 -5.68 19.25 -26.03
C GLU A 97 -6.87 18.43 -25.52
N ASP A 98 -7.55 17.72 -26.42
CA ASP A 98 -8.69 16.86 -26.08
C ASP A 98 -8.28 15.72 -25.15
N VAL A 99 -7.18 15.03 -25.46
CA VAL A 99 -6.67 13.91 -24.64
C VAL A 99 -6.28 14.38 -23.23
N ILE A 100 -5.60 15.54 -23.11
CA ILE A 100 -5.20 16.07 -21.80
C ILE A 100 -6.42 16.49 -20.99
N ARG A 101 -7.44 17.09 -21.63
CA ARG A 101 -8.71 17.43 -20.96
C ARG A 101 -9.44 16.20 -20.45
N GLU A 102 -9.58 15.18 -21.28
CA GLU A 102 -10.22 13.91 -20.89
C GLU A 102 -9.52 13.28 -19.68
N GLU A 103 -8.19 13.25 -19.69
CA GLU A 103 -7.42 12.70 -18.56
C GLU A 103 -7.62 13.50 -17.26
N ILE A 104 -7.72 14.83 -17.34
CA ILE A 104 -8.04 15.69 -16.19
C ILE A 104 -9.42 15.32 -15.63
N ASP A 105 -10.42 15.18 -16.49
CA ASP A 105 -11.80 14.86 -16.08
C ASP A 105 -11.88 13.48 -15.42
N ILE A 106 -11.21 12.47 -15.99
CA ILE A 106 -11.12 11.12 -15.41
C ILE A 106 -10.50 11.18 -14.02
N ARG A 107 -9.40 11.90 -13.84
CA ARG A 107 -8.73 12.01 -12.53
C ARG A 107 -9.60 12.70 -11.50
N LEU A 108 -10.30 13.77 -11.87
CA LEU A 108 -11.24 14.46 -10.97
C LEU A 108 -12.39 13.54 -10.55
N LEU A 109 -12.94 12.75 -11.48
CA LEU A 109 -13.97 11.77 -11.17
C LEU A 109 -13.47 10.72 -10.18
N LEU A 110 -12.26 10.19 -10.41
CA LEU A 110 -11.64 9.20 -9.52
C LEU A 110 -11.34 9.78 -8.13
N GLU A 111 -10.91 11.04 -8.02
CA GLU A 111 -10.73 11.72 -6.73
C GLU A 111 -12.06 11.83 -5.98
N GLN A 112 -13.13 12.23 -6.66
CA GLN A 112 -14.47 12.31 -6.06
C GLN A 112 -14.96 10.95 -5.57
N GLN A 113 -14.72 9.89 -6.34
CA GLN A 113 -15.09 8.52 -5.93
C GLN A 113 -14.27 8.05 -4.72
N ARG A 114 -12.96 8.33 -4.67
CA ARG A 114 -12.11 7.98 -3.52
C ARG A 114 -12.57 8.69 -2.24
N ALA A 115 -12.92 9.97 -2.34
CA ALA A 115 -13.44 10.75 -1.22
C ALA A 115 -14.77 10.20 -0.68
N GLN A 116 -15.57 9.50 -1.50
CA GLN A 116 -16.81 8.85 -1.07
C GLN A 116 -16.58 7.50 -0.37
N VAL A 117 -15.41 6.86 -0.58
CA VAL A 117 -15.09 5.52 -0.06
C VAL A 117 -14.26 5.59 1.23
N GLN A 118 -13.50 6.67 1.45
CA GLN A 118 -12.77 6.92 2.70
C GLN A 118 -13.53 7.96 3.56
N PRO A 119 -14.38 7.52 4.51
CA PRO A 119 -15.01 8.40 5.50
C PRO A 119 -14.04 8.87 6.59
#